data_AF-M1F6G4-F1
#
_entry.id   AF-M1F6G4-F1
#
_cell.length_a   1.000
_cell.length_b   1.000
_cell.length_c   1.000
_cell.angle_alpha   90.00
_cell.angle_beta   90.00
_cell.angle_gamma   90.00
#
_symmetry.space_group_name_H-M   'P 1'
#
loop_
_entity.id
_entity.type
_entity.pdbx_description
1 polymer ?
#
loop_
_entity_poly.entity_id
_entity_poly.type
_entity_poly.pdbx_seq_one_letter_code
_entity_poly.pdbx_strand_id
1 'polypeptide(L)'
;MLCQVAARLIESVQHGDTVSHLGGDEFVVLIEGLSTDRNEAAAQVEAAAEKISVQLTQEFDLDGSPYNGSASIGVTTFNSNVSSFGDLLKQADMALYKAQAAGRNNVHFFDPQMQVVVSLRAAMQQDLYEALRKNQFQLYYQKQIDQHQRLTGVEALLRWAHPTKGFISPAHFIPLAEETGLIVPIGEWVLREACQTLTQWASDPAKANLTMAVNISVVQFNKKNIVRTVLNALNASGAKPHNLKLEITESLLASDVENVKIKMLELERHGVTFSIDDFGTGYSSLFYLKQLPIHQLKIDQSFVRDIINSPDDQAIAQAVITLANAMQMNVIAEGVETEAQRAMLQDLGCGAYQGYLFGKPCALQDLFIETQERRS
;
A
#
# COMPACT_ATOMS: atom_id res chain seq x y z
N MET A 1 -24.44 -16.33 -18.44
CA MET A 1 -24.38 -15.05 -17.68
C MET A 1 -24.44 -13.82 -18.58
N LEU A 2 -23.49 -13.59 -19.50
CA LEU A 2 -23.47 -12.38 -20.35
C LEU A 2 -24.78 -12.15 -21.15
N CYS A 3 -25.43 -13.20 -21.64
CA CYS A 3 -26.74 -13.06 -22.29
C CYS A 3 -27.84 -12.55 -21.35
N GLN A 4 -27.83 -12.95 -20.08
CA GLN A 4 -28.78 -12.46 -19.07
C GLN A 4 -28.47 -11.01 -18.67
N VAL A 5 -27.18 -10.64 -18.60
CA VAL A 5 -26.75 -9.24 -18.40
C VAL A 5 -27.30 -8.37 -19.53
N ALA A 6 -27.12 -8.80 -20.79
CA ALA A 6 -27.64 -8.06 -21.94
C ALA A 6 -29.17 -7.91 -21.90
N ALA A 7 -29.91 -8.97 -21.54
CA ALA A 7 -31.36 -8.91 -21.38
C ALA A 7 -31.79 -7.90 -20.30
N ARG A 8 -31.17 -7.95 -19.11
CA ARG A 8 -31.46 -7.01 -18.02
C ARG A 8 -31.12 -5.57 -18.37
N LEU A 9 -30.04 -5.34 -19.12
CA LEU A 9 -29.69 -4.02 -19.62
C LEU A 9 -30.77 -3.48 -20.57
N ILE A 10 -31.24 -4.30 -21.51
CA ILE A 10 -32.31 -3.93 -22.44
C ILE A 10 -33.62 -3.60 -21.69
N GLU A 11 -33.97 -4.34 -20.64
CA GLU A 11 -35.16 -4.08 -19.81
C GLU A 11 -34.99 -2.83 -18.90
N SER A 12 -33.75 -2.44 -18.64
CA SER A 12 -33.43 -1.31 -17.77
C SER A 12 -33.53 0.04 -18.48
N VAL A 13 -33.40 0.06 -19.81
CA VAL A 13 -33.38 1.29 -20.62
C VAL A 13 -34.75 1.63 -21.23
N GLN A 14 -34.92 2.84 -21.74
CA GLN A 14 -36.18 3.31 -22.34
C GLN A 14 -36.27 3.01 -23.85
N HIS A 15 -37.45 3.20 -24.41
CA HIS A 15 -37.66 3.08 -25.86
C HIS A 15 -36.97 4.23 -26.59
N GLY A 16 -35.89 3.92 -27.31
CA GLY A 16 -35.03 4.90 -27.99
C GLY A 16 -33.56 4.80 -27.56
N ASP A 17 -33.30 4.29 -26.36
CA ASP A 17 -31.94 4.06 -25.86
C ASP A 17 -31.30 2.88 -26.59
N THR A 18 -29.96 2.90 -26.67
CA THR A 18 -29.18 1.84 -27.32
C THR A 18 -28.28 1.12 -26.33
N VAL A 19 -28.30 -0.22 -26.36
CA VAL A 19 -27.38 -1.08 -25.61
C VAL A 19 -26.46 -1.80 -26.59
N SER A 20 -25.15 -1.77 -26.33
CA SER A 20 -24.13 -2.44 -27.16
C SER A 20 -23.15 -3.23 -26.29
N HIS A 21 -22.66 -4.35 -26.81
CA HIS A 21 -21.60 -5.16 -26.20
C HIS A 21 -20.28 -4.85 -26.92
N LEU A 22 -19.30 -4.28 -26.20
CA LEU A 22 -18.01 -3.91 -26.79
C LEU A 22 -17.06 -5.11 -26.88
N GLY A 23 -17.18 -6.05 -25.94
CA GLY A 23 -16.32 -7.23 -25.84
C GLY A 23 -16.08 -7.63 -24.39
N GLY A 24 -15.66 -8.87 -24.15
CA GLY A 24 -15.44 -9.36 -22.78
C GLY A 24 -16.70 -9.23 -21.91
N ASP A 25 -16.57 -8.57 -20.77
CA ASP A 25 -17.61 -8.21 -19.82
C ASP A 25 -18.08 -6.74 -19.93
N GLU A 26 -17.71 -6.03 -21.00
CA GLU A 26 -17.97 -4.59 -21.17
C GLU A 26 -19.21 -4.31 -22.05
N PHE A 27 -20.10 -3.48 -21.52
CA PHE A 27 -21.31 -3.01 -22.21
C PHE A 27 -21.36 -1.47 -22.23
N VAL A 28 -21.92 -0.90 -23.29
CA VAL A 28 -22.19 0.53 -23.43
C VAL A 28 -23.68 0.76 -23.56
N VAL A 29 -24.18 1.76 -22.82
CA VAL A 29 -25.55 2.24 -22.92
C VAL A 29 -25.51 3.69 -23.38
N LEU A 30 -26.22 3.99 -24.46
CA LEU A 30 -26.47 5.34 -24.95
C LEU A 30 -27.91 5.72 -24.60
N ILE A 31 -28.06 6.75 -23.78
CA ILE A 31 -29.36 7.29 -23.38
C ILE A 31 -29.64 8.54 -24.19
N GLU A 32 -30.79 8.56 -24.87
CA GLU A 32 -31.20 9.66 -25.73
C GLU A 32 -32.42 10.40 -25.15
N GLY A 33 -32.77 11.57 -25.71
CA GLY A 33 -33.97 12.31 -25.31
C GLY A 33 -33.92 12.95 -23.92
N LEU A 34 -32.72 13.20 -23.38
CA LEU A 34 -32.52 13.87 -22.10
C LEU A 34 -32.99 15.34 -22.13
N SER A 35 -33.30 15.89 -20.95
CA SER A 35 -33.66 17.32 -20.79
C SER A 35 -32.57 18.24 -21.34
N THR A 36 -32.96 19.39 -21.87
CA THR A 36 -32.00 20.45 -22.25
C THR A 36 -31.43 21.15 -21.02
N ASP A 37 -32.09 21.06 -19.87
CA ASP A 37 -31.53 21.50 -18.60
C ASP A 37 -30.50 20.48 -18.09
N ARG A 38 -29.31 20.97 -17.76
CA ARG A 38 -28.18 20.11 -17.40
C ARG A 38 -28.40 19.36 -16.09
N ASN A 39 -29.07 19.95 -15.11
CA ASN A 39 -29.29 19.33 -13.81
C ASN A 39 -30.38 18.25 -13.93
N GLU A 40 -31.44 18.54 -14.68
CA GLU A 40 -32.48 17.55 -14.97
C GLU A 40 -31.94 16.38 -15.80
N ALA A 41 -31.13 16.65 -16.82
CA ALA A 41 -30.49 15.59 -17.62
C ALA A 41 -29.57 14.72 -16.76
N ALA A 42 -28.77 15.33 -15.87
CA ALA A 42 -27.91 14.58 -14.96
C ALA A 42 -28.73 13.68 -14.02
N ALA A 43 -29.82 14.19 -13.43
CA ALA A 43 -30.71 13.41 -12.57
C ALA A 43 -31.40 12.26 -13.33
N GLN A 44 -31.79 12.48 -14.58
CA GLN A 44 -32.35 11.43 -15.45
C GLN A 44 -31.35 10.31 -15.72
N VAL A 45 -30.10 10.66 -16.02
CA VAL A 45 -29.04 9.67 -16.26
C VAL A 45 -28.65 8.95 -14.97
N GLU A 46 -28.59 9.66 -13.84
CA GLU A 46 -28.31 9.06 -12.53
C GLU A 46 -29.36 8.01 -12.18
N ALA A 47 -30.64 8.34 -12.30
CA ALA A 47 -31.74 7.41 -12.07
C ALA A 47 -31.68 6.17 -12.99
N ALA A 48 -31.29 6.36 -14.27
CA ALA A 48 -31.11 5.25 -15.20
C ALA A 48 -29.93 4.35 -14.82
N ALA A 49 -28.79 4.94 -14.45
CA ALA A 49 -27.61 4.20 -14.03
C ALA A 49 -27.85 3.44 -12.71
N GLU A 50 -28.54 4.04 -11.74
CA GLU A 50 -28.95 3.36 -10.51
C GLU A 50 -29.90 2.19 -10.80
N LYS A 51 -30.90 2.39 -11.67
CA LYS A 51 -31.80 1.31 -12.09
C LYS A 51 -31.03 0.14 -12.70
N ILE A 52 -30.09 0.42 -13.60
CA ILE A 52 -29.21 -0.60 -14.20
C ILE A 52 -28.40 -1.31 -13.12
N SER A 53 -27.75 -0.57 -12.21
CA SER A 53 -26.94 -1.13 -11.12
C SER A 53 -27.76 -2.09 -10.25
N VAL A 54 -28.96 -1.69 -9.85
CA VAL A 54 -29.88 -2.52 -9.04
C VAL A 54 -30.27 -3.81 -9.77
N GLN A 55 -30.56 -3.74 -11.07
CA GLN A 55 -30.92 -4.92 -11.88
C GLN A 55 -29.75 -5.89 -12.06
N LEU A 56 -28.53 -5.36 -12.22
CA LEU A 56 -27.33 -6.17 -12.38
C LEU A 56 -26.81 -6.76 -11.06
N THR A 57 -27.29 -6.26 -9.92
CA THR A 57 -26.99 -6.81 -8.59
C THR A 57 -27.91 -7.98 -8.22
N GLN A 58 -29.04 -8.16 -8.92
CA GLN A 58 -29.94 -9.31 -8.67
C GLN A 58 -29.25 -10.65 -9.01
N GLU A 59 -29.61 -11.72 -8.32
CA GLU A 59 -29.07 -13.07 -8.56
C GLU A 59 -29.29 -13.53 -9.99
N PHE A 60 -28.24 -14.04 -10.64
CA PHE A 60 -28.30 -14.71 -11.95
C PHE A 60 -28.45 -16.20 -11.74
N ASP A 61 -29.45 -16.83 -12.36
CA ASP A 61 -29.59 -18.28 -12.37
C ASP A 61 -28.81 -18.86 -13.54
N LEU A 62 -27.73 -19.58 -13.25
CA LEU A 62 -26.93 -20.30 -14.23
C LEU A 62 -27.08 -21.80 -13.97
N ASP A 63 -27.92 -22.45 -14.77
CA ASP A 63 -28.20 -23.89 -14.70
C ASP A 63 -28.60 -24.39 -13.29
N GLY A 64 -29.43 -23.60 -12.58
CA GLY A 64 -29.93 -23.93 -11.24
C GLY A 64 -29.01 -23.52 -10.09
N SER A 65 -27.92 -22.80 -10.37
CA SER A 65 -27.00 -22.25 -9.37
C SER A 65 -27.13 -20.72 -9.31
N PRO A 66 -27.41 -20.13 -8.13
CA PRO A 66 -27.50 -18.69 -8.00
C PRO A 66 -26.09 -18.05 -8.00
N TYR A 67 -25.92 -16.99 -8.77
CA TYR A 67 -24.70 -16.18 -8.83
C TYR A 67 -25.00 -14.72 -8.55
N ASN A 68 -24.26 -14.11 -7.63
CA ASN A 68 -24.33 -12.68 -7.36
C ASN A 68 -23.48 -11.90 -8.38
N GLY A 69 -24.12 -11.00 -9.11
CA GLY A 69 -23.43 -10.03 -9.96
C GLY A 69 -23.19 -8.71 -9.25
N SER A 70 -22.26 -7.92 -9.79
CA SER A 70 -22.08 -6.51 -9.46
C SER A 70 -21.63 -5.78 -10.72
N ALA A 71 -21.97 -4.50 -10.85
CA ALA A 71 -21.57 -3.70 -12.00
C ALA A 71 -21.04 -2.35 -11.55
N SER A 72 -19.85 -1.96 -12.03
CA SER A 72 -19.39 -0.58 -11.95
C SER A 72 -19.85 0.14 -13.21
N ILE A 73 -20.32 1.39 -13.08
CA ILE A 73 -20.87 2.17 -14.19
C ILE A 73 -20.14 3.51 -14.26
N GLY A 74 -19.55 3.79 -15.43
CA GLY A 74 -18.99 5.09 -15.77
C GLY A 74 -19.92 5.86 -16.68
N VAL A 75 -20.21 7.11 -16.32
CA VAL A 75 -21.16 7.97 -17.05
C VAL A 75 -20.44 9.17 -17.62
N THR A 76 -20.66 9.49 -18.90
CA THR A 76 -20.32 10.81 -19.44
C THR A 76 -21.56 11.43 -20.08
N THR A 77 -21.66 12.75 -20.02
CA THR A 77 -22.73 13.52 -20.69
C THR A 77 -22.12 14.41 -21.75
N PHE A 78 -22.81 14.55 -22.88
CA PHE A 78 -22.33 15.33 -24.01
C PHE A 78 -23.47 16.15 -24.62
N ASN A 79 -23.11 17.24 -25.28
CA ASN A 79 -24.02 18.07 -26.06
C ASN A 79 -23.54 18.18 -27.51
N SER A 80 -24.31 18.87 -28.35
CA SER A 80 -24.03 19.05 -29.79
C SER A 80 -22.71 19.79 -30.09
N ASN A 81 -22.02 20.34 -29.09
CA ASN A 81 -20.72 20.96 -29.25
C ASN A 81 -19.59 20.03 -28.78
N VAL A 82 -19.03 19.32 -29.76
CA VAL A 82 -17.62 18.89 -29.83
C VAL A 82 -17.17 17.90 -28.74
N SER A 83 -17.35 16.61 -29.03
CA SER A 83 -16.47 15.52 -28.57
C SER A 83 -16.52 14.42 -29.61
N SER A 84 -15.38 13.85 -30.00
CA SER A 84 -15.40 12.68 -30.88
C SER A 84 -15.99 11.49 -30.11
N PHE A 85 -16.58 10.52 -30.82
CA PHE A 85 -17.07 9.30 -30.17
C PHE A 85 -15.99 8.61 -29.32
N GLY A 86 -14.73 8.64 -29.79
CA GLY A 86 -13.58 8.12 -29.03
C GLY A 86 -13.30 8.89 -27.74
N ASP A 87 -13.49 10.22 -27.73
CA ASP A 87 -13.34 11.01 -26.50
C ASP A 87 -14.45 10.69 -25.49
N LEU A 88 -15.68 10.47 -25.95
CA LEU A 88 -16.81 10.11 -25.10
C LEU A 88 -16.61 8.74 -24.45
N LEU A 89 -16.20 7.73 -25.23
CA LEU A 89 -15.86 6.42 -24.68
C LEU A 89 -14.74 6.54 -23.65
N LYS A 90 -13.67 7.30 -23.96
CA LYS A 90 -12.57 7.52 -23.02
C LYS A 90 -13.03 8.18 -21.72
N GLN A 91 -13.94 9.16 -21.79
CA GLN A 91 -14.50 9.80 -20.60
C GLN A 91 -15.35 8.84 -19.77
N ALA A 92 -16.18 8.01 -20.42
CA ALA A 92 -16.97 6.98 -19.75
C ALA A 92 -16.07 5.94 -19.08
N ASP A 93 -15.03 5.45 -19.76
CA ASP A 93 -14.05 4.50 -19.21
C ASP A 93 -13.32 5.07 -18.00
N MET A 94 -12.98 6.36 -18.05
CA MET A 94 -12.34 7.04 -16.92
C MET A 94 -13.24 7.14 -15.69
N ALA A 95 -14.53 7.41 -15.91
CA ALA A 95 -15.52 7.42 -14.84
C ALA A 95 -15.77 6.00 -14.30
N LEU A 96 -15.77 4.99 -15.19
CA LEU A 96 -15.89 3.58 -14.84
C LEU A 96 -14.73 3.12 -13.95
N TYR A 97 -13.50 3.50 -14.31
CA TYR A 97 -12.31 3.21 -13.50
C TYR A 97 -12.45 3.79 -12.09
N LYS A 98 -12.94 5.03 -11.95
CA LYS A 98 -13.18 5.65 -10.64
C LYS A 98 -14.25 4.88 -9.84
N ALA A 99 -15.31 4.41 -10.51
CA ALA A 99 -16.32 3.56 -9.88
C ALA A 99 -15.78 2.21 -9.40
N GLN A 100 -14.83 1.62 -10.12
CA GLN A 100 -14.15 0.39 -9.69
C GLN A 100 -13.25 0.66 -8.47
N ALA A 101 -12.49 1.76 -8.48
CA ALA A 101 -11.59 2.15 -7.39
C ALA A 101 -12.33 2.52 -6.09
N ALA A 102 -13.56 3.06 -6.19
CA ALA A 102 -14.37 3.45 -5.03
C ALA A 102 -15.09 2.28 -4.32
N GLY A 103 -14.82 1.02 -4.70
CA GLY A 103 -15.35 -0.16 -4.01
C GLY A 103 -16.21 -1.13 -4.84
N ARG A 104 -16.15 -1.05 -6.19
CA ARG A 104 -17.05 -1.78 -7.13
C ARG A 104 -18.55 -1.53 -6.83
N ASN A 105 -19.44 -1.92 -7.72
CA ASN A 105 -20.89 -1.68 -7.58
C ASN A 105 -21.32 -0.22 -7.41
N ASN A 106 -20.59 0.72 -8.02
CA ASN A 106 -20.82 2.15 -7.91
C ASN A 106 -21.06 2.78 -9.28
N VAL A 107 -21.71 3.94 -9.27
CA VAL A 107 -21.89 4.81 -10.43
C VAL A 107 -21.01 6.05 -10.23
N HIS A 108 -20.25 6.43 -11.26
CA HIS A 108 -19.53 7.70 -11.25
C HIS A 108 -19.73 8.45 -12.56
N PHE A 109 -19.96 9.76 -12.44
CA PHE A 109 -19.96 10.70 -13.57
C PHE A 109 -18.55 11.15 -13.88
N PHE A 110 -18.23 11.32 -15.16
CA PHE A 110 -17.01 11.93 -15.61
C PHE A 110 -16.93 13.39 -15.12
N ASP A 111 -15.81 13.69 -14.47
CA ASP A 111 -15.41 15.03 -14.09
C ASP A 111 -14.11 15.33 -14.86
N PRO A 112 -13.97 16.47 -15.54
CA PRO A 112 -12.71 16.89 -16.17
C PRO A 112 -11.48 16.77 -15.24
N GLN A 113 -11.64 16.90 -13.92
CA GLN A 113 -10.59 16.65 -12.94
C GLN A 113 -10.06 15.19 -12.99
N MET A 114 -10.90 14.22 -13.34
CA MET A 114 -10.47 12.83 -13.57
C MET A 114 -9.48 12.74 -14.73
N GLN A 115 -9.65 13.54 -15.79
CA GLN A 115 -8.73 13.59 -16.93
C GLN A 115 -7.35 14.08 -16.52
N VAL A 116 -7.32 15.06 -15.62
CA VAL A 116 -6.09 15.54 -15.00
C VAL A 116 -5.46 14.44 -14.15
N VAL A 117 -6.22 13.74 -13.29
CA VAL A 117 -5.70 12.67 -12.42
C VAL A 117 -5.10 11.51 -13.22
N VAL A 118 -5.78 11.02 -14.26
CA VAL A 118 -5.25 9.94 -15.11
C VAL A 118 -4.00 10.38 -15.86
N SER A 119 -3.99 11.61 -16.39
CA SER A 119 -2.82 12.16 -17.09
C SER A 119 -1.62 12.32 -16.14
N LEU A 120 -1.85 12.84 -14.92
CA LEU A 120 -0.83 12.95 -13.88
C LEU A 120 -0.30 11.58 -13.46
N ARG A 121 -1.16 10.58 -13.37
CA ARG A 121 -0.78 9.20 -13.03
C ARG A 121 0.06 8.56 -14.13
N ALA A 122 -0.32 8.71 -15.40
CA ALA A 122 0.47 8.25 -16.54
C ALA A 122 1.84 8.95 -16.61
N ALA A 123 1.88 10.27 -16.36
CA ALA A 123 3.13 11.02 -16.27
C ALA A 123 4.00 10.53 -15.11
N MET A 124 3.43 10.30 -13.92
CA MET A 124 4.16 9.79 -12.77
C MET A 124 4.72 8.38 -13.02
N GLN A 125 3.99 7.53 -13.75
CA GLN A 125 4.47 6.21 -14.12
C GLN A 125 5.71 6.31 -15.03
N GLN A 126 5.67 7.18 -16.05
CA GLN A 126 6.83 7.45 -16.90
C GLN A 126 8.00 8.01 -16.09
N ASP A 127 7.73 8.97 -15.20
CA ASP A 127 8.73 9.55 -14.31
C ASP A 127 9.36 8.47 -13.40
N LEU A 128 8.60 7.48 -12.91
CA LEU A 128 9.12 6.37 -12.10
C LEU A 128 10.07 5.45 -12.90
N TYR A 129 9.74 5.16 -14.17
CA TYR A 129 10.63 4.42 -15.06
C TYR A 129 11.95 5.18 -15.26
N GLU A 130 11.89 6.50 -15.44
CA GLU A 130 13.09 7.33 -15.54
C GLU A 130 13.88 7.41 -14.23
N ALA A 131 13.19 7.50 -13.10
CA ALA A 131 13.79 7.61 -11.77
C ALA A 131 14.72 6.43 -11.47
N LEU A 132 14.29 5.22 -11.81
CA LEU A 132 15.10 4.02 -11.68
C LEU A 132 16.34 4.06 -12.60
N ARG A 133 16.20 4.53 -13.83
CA ARG A 133 17.32 4.62 -14.80
C ARG A 133 18.31 5.72 -14.48
N LYS A 134 17.84 6.83 -13.90
CA LYS A 134 18.61 8.05 -13.64
C LYS A 134 19.04 8.18 -12.18
N ASN A 135 18.93 7.12 -11.38
CA ASN A 135 19.32 7.08 -9.96
C ASN A 135 18.71 8.22 -9.12
N GLN A 136 17.41 8.46 -9.27
CA GLN A 136 16.69 9.52 -8.54
C GLN A 136 16.13 9.07 -7.18
N PHE A 137 16.31 7.79 -6.85
CA PHE A 137 15.94 7.24 -5.55
C PHE A 137 17.08 7.38 -4.55
N GLN A 138 16.70 7.57 -3.29
CA GLN A 138 17.61 7.69 -2.16
C GLN A 138 17.02 6.95 -0.96
N LEU A 139 17.88 6.44 -0.08
CA LEU A 139 17.46 5.89 1.20
C LEU A 139 17.67 6.93 2.30
N TYR A 140 16.62 7.16 3.06
CA TYR A 140 16.67 7.87 4.33
C TYR A 140 16.56 6.86 5.45
N TYR A 141 17.07 7.19 6.63
CA TYR A 141 17.18 6.27 7.74
C TYR A 141 16.50 6.87 8.97
N GLN A 142 15.58 6.12 9.57
CA GLN A 142 14.95 6.48 10.84
C GLN A 142 15.50 5.60 11.95
N LYS A 143 15.91 6.20 13.07
CA LYS A 143 16.52 5.48 14.20
C LYS A 143 15.50 4.60 14.93
N GLN A 144 15.93 3.39 15.27
CA GLN A 144 15.28 2.49 16.22
C GLN A 144 16.10 2.46 17.51
N ILE A 145 15.43 2.73 18.63
CA ILE A 145 16.08 3.01 19.92
C ILE A 145 15.57 2.04 20.99
N ASP A 146 16.45 1.54 21.86
CA ASP A 146 16.05 0.71 23.01
C ASP A 146 15.59 1.54 24.23
N GLN A 147 15.13 0.84 25.27
CA GLN A 147 14.73 1.42 26.56
C GLN A 147 15.84 2.23 27.26
N HIS A 148 17.11 2.05 26.88
CA HIS A 148 18.26 2.77 27.40
C HIS A 148 18.70 3.93 26.48
N GLN A 149 17.87 4.30 25.51
CA GLN A 149 18.13 5.31 24.49
C GLN A 149 19.34 5.00 23.58
N ARG A 150 19.68 3.72 23.41
CA ARG A 150 20.75 3.28 22.51
C ARG A 150 20.19 2.96 21.14
N LEU A 151 20.93 3.34 20.11
CA LEU A 151 20.63 2.97 18.73
C LEU A 151 20.82 1.46 18.54
N THR A 152 19.76 0.76 18.16
CA THR A 152 19.78 -0.70 17.89
C THR A 152 19.69 -1.02 16.41
N GLY A 153 19.15 -0.10 15.62
CA GLY A 153 19.02 -0.24 14.19
C GLY A 153 18.40 0.98 13.55
N VAL A 154 18.06 0.84 12.27
CA VAL A 154 17.30 1.84 11.53
C VAL A 154 16.26 1.19 10.63
N GLU A 155 15.24 1.95 10.28
CA GLU A 155 14.40 1.65 9.13
C GLU A 155 14.89 2.42 7.89
N ALA A 156 15.08 1.70 6.79
CA ALA A 156 15.45 2.27 5.49
C ALA A 156 14.19 2.68 4.71
N LEU A 157 14.04 3.98 4.55
CA LEU A 157 12.86 4.61 3.99
C LEU A 157 13.18 5.18 2.61
N LEU A 158 12.51 4.65 1.59
CA LEU A 158 12.68 5.12 0.21
C LEU A 158 12.24 6.59 0.07
N ARG A 159 13.04 7.38 -0.64
CA ARG A 159 12.74 8.76 -1.04
C ARG A 159 12.98 8.92 -2.52
N TRP A 160 12.15 9.73 -3.16
CA TRP A 160 12.30 10.07 -4.57
C TRP A 160 12.60 11.56 -4.71
N ALA A 161 13.83 11.88 -5.11
CA ALA A 161 14.29 13.23 -5.40
C ALA A 161 14.10 13.51 -6.90
N HIS A 162 12.93 14.03 -7.27
CA HIS A 162 12.62 14.35 -8.66
C HIS A 162 13.30 15.68 -9.08
N PRO A 163 13.98 15.73 -10.24
CA PRO A 163 14.79 16.89 -10.63
C PRO A 163 14.00 18.19 -10.77
N THR A 164 12.72 18.12 -11.17
CA THR A 164 11.86 19.31 -11.35
C THR A 164 10.73 19.44 -10.32
N LYS A 165 10.38 18.35 -9.61
CA LYS A 165 9.24 18.30 -8.68
C LYS A 165 9.68 18.28 -7.21
N GLY A 166 10.99 18.24 -6.95
CA GLY A 166 11.53 18.09 -5.60
C GLY A 166 11.26 16.71 -5.02
N PHE A 167 11.12 16.62 -3.71
CA PHE A 167 10.83 15.36 -3.03
C PHE A 167 9.38 14.94 -3.25
N ILE A 168 9.20 13.76 -3.84
CA ILE A 168 7.89 13.12 -4.00
C ILE A 168 7.68 12.14 -2.83
N SER A 169 6.56 12.29 -2.14
CA SER A 169 6.21 11.44 -1.00
C SER A 169 6.04 9.97 -1.44
N PRO A 170 6.57 9.00 -0.68
CA PRO A 170 6.32 7.56 -0.88
C PRO A 170 4.83 7.21 -1.00
N ALA A 171 3.97 7.87 -0.22
CA ALA A 171 2.53 7.67 -0.27
C ALA A 171 1.89 7.95 -1.64
N HIS A 172 2.54 8.77 -2.49
CA HIS A 172 2.03 9.07 -3.82
C HIS A 172 2.50 8.09 -4.90
N PHE A 173 3.71 7.54 -4.77
CA PHE A 173 4.33 6.76 -5.84
C PHE A 173 4.45 5.27 -5.56
N ILE A 174 4.48 4.83 -4.29
CA ILE A 174 4.53 3.39 -3.95
C ILE A 174 3.28 2.66 -4.44
N PRO A 175 2.04 3.15 -4.21
CA PRO A 175 0.85 2.46 -4.73
C PRO A 175 0.88 2.30 -6.26
N LEU A 176 1.28 3.35 -6.97
CA LEU A 176 1.45 3.30 -8.42
C LEU A 176 2.55 2.30 -8.84
N ALA A 177 3.66 2.25 -8.11
CA ALA A 177 4.74 1.30 -8.37
C ALA A 177 4.30 -0.15 -8.13
N GLU A 178 3.46 -0.40 -7.13
CA GLU A 178 2.88 -1.72 -6.86
C GLU A 178 1.93 -2.15 -7.97
N GLU A 179 0.98 -1.29 -8.33
CA GLU A 179 -0.01 -1.55 -9.38
C GLU A 179 0.65 -1.80 -10.75
N THR A 180 1.74 -1.09 -11.06
CA THR A 180 2.48 -1.24 -12.33
C THR A 180 3.57 -2.31 -12.30
N GLY A 181 3.84 -2.90 -11.12
CA GLY A 181 4.93 -3.86 -10.90
C GLY A 181 6.33 -3.23 -10.84
N LEU A 182 6.47 -1.91 -10.99
CA LEU A 182 7.72 -1.17 -10.81
C LEU A 182 8.30 -1.26 -9.39
N ILE A 183 7.47 -1.59 -8.40
CA ILE A 183 7.92 -1.80 -7.02
C ILE A 183 8.96 -2.93 -6.93
N VAL A 184 8.95 -3.88 -7.86
CA VAL A 184 9.88 -5.02 -7.89
C VAL A 184 11.30 -4.54 -8.16
N PRO A 185 11.63 -3.92 -9.32
CA PRO A 185 12.98 -3.44 -9.58
C PRO A 185 13.40 -2.30 -8.63
N ILE A 186 12.45 -1.49 -8.12
CA ILE A 186 12.73 -0.49 -7.08
C ILE A 186 13.18 -1.20 -5.78
N GLY A 187 12.45 -2.21 -5.35
CA GLY A 187 12.79 -3.01 -4.17
C GLY A 187 14.12 -3.76 -4.30
N GLU A 188 14.46 -4.24 -5.50
CA GLU A 188 15.78 -4.81 -5.78
C GLU A 188 16.89 -3.77 -5.59
N TRP A 189 16.67 -2.53 -6.03
CA TRP A 189 17.60 -1.43 -5.79
C TRP A 189 17.70 -1.12 -4.29
N VAL A 190 16.57 -1.00 -3.57
CA VAL A 190 16.55 -0.75 -2.11
C VAL A 190 17.33 -1.80 -1.34
N LEU A 191 17.11 -3.09 -1.64
CA LEU A 191 17.82 -4.19 -0.97
C LEU A 191 19.32 -4.13 -1.20
N ARG A 192 19.78 -3.81 -2.42
CA ARG A 192 21.22 -3.66 -2.70
C ARG A 192 21.82 -2.51 -1.91
N GLU A 193 21.21 -1.33 -1.93
CA GLU A 193 21.71 -0.16 -1.20
C GLU A 193 21.72 -0.41 0.32
N ALA A 194 20.66 -1.03 0.86
CA ALA A 194 20.58 -1.41 2.26
C ALA A 194 21.71 -2.37 2.67
N CYS A 195 21.94 -3.43 1.88
CA CYS A 195 23.01 -4.39 2.14
C CYS A 195 24.41 -3.76 2.00
N GLN A 196 24.61 -2.86 1.04
CA GLN A 196 25.85 -2.09 0.93
C GLN A 196 26.10 -1.23 2.17
N THR A 197 25.09 -0.50 2.66
CA THR A 197 25.21 0.29 3.89
C THR A 197 25.52 -0.58 5.11
N LEU A 198 24.85 -1.73 5.27
CA LEU A 198 25.15 -2.68 6.34
C LEU A 198 26.60 -3.18 6.30
N THR A 199 27.14 -3.42 5.09
CA THR A 199 28.52 -3.84 4.90
C THR A 199 29.51 -2.73 5.32
N GLN A 200 29.21 -1.48 4.99
CA GLN A 200 30.02 -0.34 5.42
C GLN A 200 30.07 -0.24 6.95
N TRP A 201 28.94 -0.45 7.62
CA TRP A 201 28.85 -0.45 9.08
C TRP A 201 29.61 -1.59 9.75
N ALA A 202 29.75 -2.74 9.09
CA ALA A 202 30.47 -3.89 9.65
C ALA A 202 31.95 -3.61 9.96
N SER A 203 32.55 -2.58 9.35
CA SER A 203 33.94 -2.17 9.60
C SER A 203 34.14 -1.41 10.92
N ASP A 204 33.07 -0.84 11.48
CA ASP A 204 33.08 -0.07 12.72
C ASP A 204 32.44 -0.90 13.85
N PRO A 205 33.19 -1.32 14.89
CA PRO A 205 32.64 -2.13 15.98
C PRO A 205 31.43 -1.53 16.67
N ALA A 206 31.30 -0.19 16.71
CA ALA A 206 30.15 0.48 17.31
C ALA A 206 28.87 0.35 16.46
N LYS A 207 29.01 0.09 15.15
CA LYS A 207 27.91 0.00 14.18
C LYS A 207 27.69 -1.43 13.66
N ALA A 208 28.64 -2.32 13.86
CA ALA A 208 28.65 -3.67 13.27
C ALA A 208 27.45 -4.55 13.66
N ASN A 209 26.79 -4.23 14.78
CA ASN A 209 25.61 -4.96 15.27
C ASN A 209 24.29 -4.21 15.02
N LEU A 210 24.32 -3.05 14.36
CA LEU A 210 23.09 -2.33 14.01
C LEU A 210 22.31 -3.09 12.95
N THR A 211 21.00 -3.20 13.17
CA THR A 211 20.08 -3.79 12.20
C THR A 211 19.54 -2.74 11.23
N MET A 212 19.13 -3.19 10.05
CA MET A 212 18.43 -2.37 9.07
C MET A 212 17.14 -3.06 8.64
N ALA A 213 16.02 -2.42 8.92
CA ALA A 213 14.72 -2.79 8.42
C ALA A 213 14.50 -2.26 7.00
N VAL A 214 13.93 -3.10 6.14
CA VAL A 214 13.55 -2.76 4.77
C VAL A 214 12.12 -3.24 4.51
N ASN A 215 11.25 -2.32 4.12
CA ASN A 215 9.88 -2.61 3.72
C ASN A 215 9.82 -3.42 2.42
N ILE A 216 9.02 -4.49 2.43
CA ILE A 216 8.77 -5.36 1.29
C ILE A 216 7.27 -5.44 1.03
N SER A 217 6.85 -4.99 -0.16
CA SER A 217 5.44 -5.06 -0.54
C SER A 217 4.97 -6.50 -0.79
N VAL A 218 3.65 -6.70 -0.70
CA VAL A 218 3.00 -7.96 -1.07
C VAL A 218 3.32 -8.36 -2.51
N VAL A 219 3.37 -7.38 -3.42
CA VAL A 219 3.69 -7.61 -4.84
C VAL A 219 5.10 -8.15 -5.01
N GLN A 220 6.08 -7.62 -4.26
CA GLN A 220 7.45 -8.13 -4.26
C GLN A 220 7.52 -9.54 -3.66
N PHE A 221 6.91 -9.74 -2.49
CA PHE A 221 7.00 -11.01 -1.77
C PHE A 221 6.35 -12.16 -2.54
N ASN A 222 5.31 -11.88 -3.32
CA ASN A 222 4.65 -12.87 -4.17
C ASN A 222 5.50 -13.30 -5.37
N LYS A 223 6.56 -12.57 -5.75
CA LYS A 223 7.45 -13.01 -6.83
C LYS A 223 8.17 -14.31 -6.47
N LYS A 224 8.26 -15.21 -7.45
CA LYS A 224 8.94 -16.52 -7.29
C LYS A 224 10.42 -16.38 -6.94
N ASN A 225 11.05 -15.28 -7.35
CA ASN A 225 12.48 -15.04 -7.17
C ASN A 225 12.83 -14.18 -5.95
N ILE A 226 11.88 -13.80 -5.07
CA ILE A 226 12.17 -12.89 -3.95
C ILE A 226 13.31 -13.40 -3.06
N VAL A 227 13.31 -14.70 -2.74
CA VAL A 227 14.36 -15.30 -1.91
C VAL A 227 15.73 -15.13 -2.58
N ARG A 228 15.83 -15.52 -3.85
CA ARG A 228 17.05 -15.34 -4.65
C ARG A 228 17.48 -13.87 -4.72
N THR A 229 16.53 -12.95 -4.87
CA THR A 229 16.81 -11.51 -4.92
C THR A 229 17.46 -11.02 -3.62
N VAL A 230 16.90 -11.38 -2.46
CA VAL A 230 17.46 -10.99 -1.15
C VAL A 230 18.83 -11.63 -0.93
N LEU A 231 18.98 -12.93 -1.18
CA LEU A 231 20.25 -13.64 -1.02
C LEU A 231 21.33 -13.10 -1.95
N ASN A 232 20.98 -12.73 -3.19
CA ASN A 232 21.93 -12.11 -4.11
C ASN A 232 22.40 -10.75 -3.61
N ALA A 233 21.52 -9.92 -3.03
CA ALA A 233 21.92 -8.63 -2.47
C ALA A 233 22.89 -8.81 -1.29
N LEU A 234 22.59 -9.73 -0.36
CA LEU A 234 23.44 -10.08 0.77
C LEU A 234 24.81 -10.62 0.32
N ASN A 235 24.81 -11.58 -0.62
CA ASN A 235 26.04 -12.19 -1.13
C ASN A 235 26.91 -11.20 -1.91
N ALA A 236 26.29 -10.33 -2.72
CA ALA A 236 27.01 -9.34 -3.52
C ALA A 236 27.66 -8.25 -2.65
N SER A 237 27.01 -7.85 -1.55
CA SER A 237 27.58 -6.83 -0.66
C SER A 237 28.50 -7.43 0.40
N GLY A 238 28.28 -8.69 0.82
CA GLY A 238 28.93 -9.29 2.00
C GLY A 238 28.26 -8.90 3.33
N ALA A 239 27.03 -8.41 3.31
CA ALA A 239 26.31 -8.03 4.52
C ALA A 239 25.98 -9.28 5.35
N LYS A 240 26.09 -9.15 6.67
CA LYS A 240 25.68 -10.19 7.60
C LYS A 240 24.14 -10.31 7.56
N PRO A 241 23.57 -11.49 7.24
CA PRO A 241 22.12 -11.62 7.07
C PRO A 241 21.30 -11.25 8.31
N HIS A 242 21.83 -11.50 9.52
CA HIS A 242 21.16 -11.15 10.79
C HIS A 242 21.04 -9.65 11.05
N ASN A 243 21.78 -8.81 10.31
CA ASN A 243 21.61 -7.37 10.36
C ASN A 243 20.50 -6.90 9.41
N LEU A 244 20.02 -7.73 8.47
CA LEU A 244 18.91 -7.39 7.58
C LEU A 244 17.60 -7.91 8.18
N LYS A 245 16.65 -6.98 8.32
CA LYS A 245 15.29 -7.26 8.74
C LYS A 245 14.33 -6.88 7.61
N LEU A 246 13.45 -7.79 7.23
CA LEU A 246 12.40 -7.51 6.26
C LEU A 246 11.11 -7.16 6.99
N GLU A 247 10.59 -5.98 6.71
CA GLU A 247 9.29 -5.52 7.20
C GLU A 247 8.22 -5.86 6.17
N ILE A 248 7.19 -6.56 6.63
CA ILE A 248 6.06 -7.00 5.81
C ILE A 248 4.77 -6.58 6.51
N THR A 249 3.77 -6.19 5.72
CA THR A 249 2.48 -5.81 6.27
C THR A 249 1.67 -7.04 6.67
N GLU A 250 0.73 -6.83 7.58
CA GLU A 250 -0.25 -7.83 8.00
C GLU A 250 -1.06 -8.43 6.84
N SER A 251 -1.36 -7.63 5.81
CA SER A 251 -2.11 -8.07 4.63
C SER A 251 -1.38 -9.13 3.79
N LEU A 252 -0.05 -9.22 3.88
CA LEU A 252 0.69 -10.33 3.27
C LEU A 252 0.28 -11.68 3.88
N LEU A 253 -0.05 -11.69 5.17
CA LEU A 253 -0.42 -12.89 5.92
C LEU A 253 -1.84 -13.39 5.58
N ALA A 254 -2.66 -12.56 4.94
CA ALA A 254 -3.98 -12.96 4.45
C ALA A 254 -3.93 -13.65 3.08
N SER A 255 -2.77 -13.67 2.42
CA SER A 255 -2.56 -14.28 1.10
C SER A 255 -2.23 -15.79 1.20
N ASP A 256 -1.58 -16.38 0.18
CA ASP A 256 -1.14 -17.79 0.18
C ASP A 256 -0.10 -18.06 1.28
N VAL A 257 -0.58 -18.31 2.50
CA VAL A 257 0.24 -18.40 3.72
C VAL A 257 1.30 -19.48 3.62
N GLU A 258 1.01 -20.62 2.98
CA GLU A 258 1.98 -21.71 2.88
C GLU A 258 3.15 -21.30 1.97
N ASN A 259 2.86 -20.60 0.87
CA ASN A 259 3.90 -20.04 0.02
C ASN A 259 4.74 -18.98 0.76
N VAL A 260 4.08 -18.10 1.51
CA VAL A 260 4.74 -17.07 2.32
C VAL A 260 5.69 -17.71 3.34
N LYS A 261 5.18 -18.69 4.10
CA LYS A 261 5.93 -19.44 5.10
C LYS A 261 7.17 -20.11 4.53
N ILE A 262 7.07 -20.79 3.39
CA ILE A 262 8.21 -21.45 2.75
C ILE A 262 9.32 -20.44 2.44
N LYS A 263 8.98 -19.29 1.83
CA LYS A 263 9.96 -18.24 1.50
C LYS A 263 10.60 -17.64 2.74
N MET A 264 9.81 -17.40 3.78
CA MET A 264 10.31 -16.84 5.04
C MET A 264 11.27 -17.79 5.75
N LEU A 265 10.90 -19.08 5.86
CA LEU A 265 11.77 -20.10 6.47
C LEU A 265 13.07 -20.28 5.68
N GLU A 266 13.03 -20.16 4.35
CA GLU A 266 14.23 -20.21 3.53
C GLU A 266 15.17 -19.03 3.85
N LEU A 267 14.66 -17.82 3.91
CA LEU A 267 15.43 -16.62 4.26
C LEU A 267 15.93 -16.63 5.71
N GLU A 268 15.12 -17.10 6.64
CA GLU A 268 15.48 -17.26 8.05
C GLU A 268 16.65 -18.24 8.23
N ARG A 269 16.69 -19.34 7.46
CA ARG A 269 17.84 -20.28 7.48
C ARG A 269 19.16 -19.61 7.09
N HIS A 270 19.11 -18.53 6.32
CA HIS A 270 20.27 -17.71 6.00
C HIS A 270 20.56 -16.63 7.05
N GLY A 271 19.67 -16.43 8.01
CA GLY A 271 19.79 -15.50 9.13
C GLY A 271 19.00 -14.20 8.97
N VAL A 272 18.22 -14.03 7.89
CA VAL A 272 17.37 -12.84 7.72
C VAL A 272 16.23 -12.88 8.74
N THR A 273 15.94 -11.73 9.36
CA THR A 273 14.85 -11.60 10.34
C THR A 273 13.63 -10.94 9.73
N PHE A 274 12.46 -11.15 10.36
CA PHE A 274 11.19 -10.61 9.88
C PHE A 274 10.48 -9.82 10.97
N SER A 275 9.85 -8.72 10.55
CA SER A 275 8.97 -7.92 11.38
C SER A 275 7.63 -7.70 10.69
N ILE A 276 6.55 -7.70 11.47
CA ILE A 276 5.23 -7.30 10.97
C ILE A 276 5.05 -5.81 11.20
N ASP A 277 4.76 -5.10 10.12
CA ASP A 277 4.47 -3.67 10.07
C ASP A 277 2.96 -3.41 10.19
N ASP A 278 2.60 -2.20 10.65
CA ASP A 278 1.22 -1.74 10.84
C ASP A 278 0.31 -2.70 11.66
N PHE A 279 0.88 -3.46 12.62
CA PHE A 279 0.15 -4.54 13.30
C PHE A 279 -1.02 -4.01 14.13
N GLY A 280 -2.21 -4.60 13.93
CA GLY A 280 -3.44 -4.27 14.64
C GLY A 280 -4.41 -3.39 13.84
N THR A 281 -4.00 -2.91 12.67
CA THR A 281 -4.87 -2.17 11.74
C THR A 281 -5.66 -3.10 10.80
N GLY A 282 -5.24 -4.36 10.68
CA GLY A 282 -5.84 -5.36 9.80
C GLY A 282 -6.47 -6.55 10.53
N TYR A 283 -6.72 -7.62 9.76
CA TYR A 283 -7.18 -8.90 10.28
C TYR A 283 -6.03 -9.91 10.36
N SER A 284 -5.54 -10.15 11.58
CA SER A 284 -4.49 -11.14 11.85
C SER A 284 -5.09 -12.40 12.39
N SER A 285 -4.82 -13.51 11.71
CA SER A 285 -5.02 -14.81 12.32
C SER A 285 -3.83 -15.12 13.23
N LEU A 286 -4.06 -15.15 14.55
CA LEU A 286 -3.06 -15.59 15.54
C LEU A 286 -2.49 -16.98 15.20
N PHE A 287 -3.29 -17.82 14.53
CA PHE A 287 -2.85 -19.11 14.03
C PHE A 287 -1.72 -18.99 12.99
N TYR A 288 -1.79 -18.03 12.07
CA TYR A 288 -0.73 -17.81 11.09
C TYR A 288 0.50 -17.17 11.74
N LEU A 289 0.29 -16.22 12.64
CA LEU A 289 1.40 -15.59 13.37
C LEU A 289 2.25 -16.63 14.11
N LYS A 290 1.62 -17.66 14.69
CA LYS A 290 2.32 -18.78 15.37
C LYS A 290 3.15 -19.65 14.43
N GLN A 291 2.84 -19.71 13.14
CA GLN A 291 3.51 -20.61 12.20
C GLN A 291 4.67 -19.98 11.44
N LEU A 292 4.79 -18.66 11.48
CA LEU A 292 5.73 -17.91 10.68
C LEU A 292 6.95 -17.53 11.52
N PRO A 293 8.16 -17.46 10.91
CA PRO A 293 9.38 -17.08 11.61
C PRO A 293 9.45 -15.55 11.84
N ILE A 294 8.50 -15.02 12.61
CA ILE A 294 8.42 -13.60 12.95
C ILE A 294 9.24 -13.32 14.21
N HIS A 295 10.02 -12.25 14.16
CA HIS A 295 10.96 -11.88 15.22
C HIS A 295 10.57 -10.58 15.93
N GLN A 296 9.73 -9.76 15.29
CA GLN A 296 9.30 -8.47 15.81
C GLN A 296 7.88 -8.13 15.35
N LEU A 297 7.11 -7.49 16.23
CA LEU A 297 5.87 -6.80 15.90
C LEU A 297 6.09 -5.29 16.06
N LYS A 298 5.61 -4.51 15.10
CA LYS A 298 5.60 -3.05 15.19
C LYS A 298 4.18 -2.58 15.54
N ILE A 299 4.04 -1.81 16.61
CA ILE A 299 2.77 -1.17 16.98
C ILE A 299 2.59 0.03 16.08
N ASP A 300 1.52 0.02 15.29
CA ASP A 300 1.20 1.09 14.35
C ASP A 300 1.09 2.47 15.03
N GLN A 301 1.56 3.49 14.33
CA GLN A 301 1.56 4.87 14.82
C GLN A 301 0.17 5.40 15.20
N SER A 302 -0.92 4.87 14.61
CA SER A 302 -2.28 5.29 14.92
C SER A 302 -2.65 4.99 16.37
N PHE A 303 -2.20 3.86 16.91
CA PHE A 303 -2.40 3.50 18.32
C PHE A 303 -1.44 4.24 19.26
N VAL A 304 -0.26 4.65 18.76
CA VAL A 304 0.73 5.38 19.57
C VAL A 304 0.39 6.86 19.70
N ARG A 305 -0.14 7.47 18.63
CA ARG A 305 -0.44 8.90 18.55
C ARG A 305 -1.34 9.36 19.70
N ASP A 306 -2.42 8.65 19.96
CA ASP A 306 -3.46 9.03 20.92
C ASP A 306 -3.42 8.19 22.24
N ILE A 307 -2.37 7.39 22.45
CA ILE A 307 -2.22 6.43 23.57
C ILE A 307 -2.40 7.03 24.97
N ILE A 308 -2.18 8.33 25.13
CA ILE A 308 -2.33 9.04 26.41
C ILE A 308 -3.79 9.33 26.75
N ASN A 309 -4.61 9.56 25.73
CA ASN A 309 -5.98 10.08 25.89
C ASN A 309 -7.04 9.05 25.48
N SER A 310 -6.64 7.98 24.79
CA SER A 310 -7.52 6.96 24.25
C SER A 310 -7.33 5.63 24.99
N PRO A 311 -8.26 5.25 25.88
CA PRO A 311 -8.23 3.94 26.55
C PRO A 311 -8.25 2.77 25.56
N ASP A 312 -8.91 2.95 24.40
CA ASP A 312 -9.00 1.94 23.36
C ASP A 312 -7.62 1.73 22.70
N ASP A 313 -6.92 2.81 22.33
CA ASP A 313 -5.57 2.70 21.74
C ASP A 313 -4.57 2.15 22.76
N GLN A 314 -4.68 2.52 24.03
CA GLN A 314 -3.88 1.96 25.12
C GLN A 314 -4.14 0.45 25.27
N ALA A 315 -5.40 0.01 25.21
CA ALA A 315 -5.77 -1.39 25.31
C ALA A 315 -5.25 -2.20 24.12
N ILE A 316 -5.32 -1.65 22.89
CA ILE A 316 -4.76 -2.28 21.69
C ILE A 316 -3.24 -2.41 21.81
N ALA A 317 -2.53 -1.33 22.16
CA ALA A 317 -1.08 -1.37 22.35
C ALA A 317 -0.68 -2.40 23.42
N GLN A 318 -1.38 -2.45 24.56
CA GLN A 318 -1.13 -3.44 25.60
C GLN A 318 -1.37 -4.88 25.12
N ALA A 319 -2.41 -5.11 24.32
CA ALA A 319 -2.70 -6.42 23.75
C ALA A 319 -1.59 -6.87 22.79
N VAL A 320 -1.09 -5.98 21.93
CA VAL A 320 0.03 -6.27 21.02
C VAL A 320 1.31 -6.60 21.80
N ILE A 321 1.65 -5.82 22.84
CA ILE A 321 2.82 -6.07 23.70
C ILE A 321 2.68 -7.43 24.40
N THR A 322 1.50 -7.73 24.95
CA THR A 322 1.24 -9.00 25.63
C THR A 322 1.37 -10.19 24.69
N LEU A 323 0.85 -10.06 23.47
CA LEU A 323 0.93 -11.09 22.44
C LEU A 323 2.39 -11.33 22.02
N ALA A 324 3.14 -10.25 21.72
CA ALA A 324 4.55 -10.34 21.35
C ALA A 324 5.35 -11.09 22.42
N ASN A 325 5.18 -10.71 23.68
CA ASN A 325 5.84 -11.36 24.81
C ASN A 325 5.47 -12.84 24.95
N ALA A 326 4.18 -13.17 24.83
CA ALA A 326 3.70 -14.56 24.90
C ALA A 326 4.26 -15.44 23.76
N MET A 327 4.57 -14.82 22.61
CA MET A 327 5.14 -15.48 21.44
C MET A 327 6.66 -15.34 21.33
N GLN A 328 7.33 -14.77 22.34
CA GLN A 328 8.78 -14.53 22.37
C GLN A 328 9.27 -13.66 21.19
N MET A 329 8.43 -12.75 20.72
CA MET A 329 8.76 -11.75 19.69
C MET A 329 9.14 -10.43 20.35
N ASN A 330 10.04 -9.68 19.69
CA ASN A 330 10.30 -8.31 20.10
C ASN A 330 9.10 -7.42 19.75
N VAL A 331 8.91 -6.34 20.49
CA VAL A 331 7.91 -5.30 20.16
C VAL A 331 8.61 -3.96 20.03
N ILE A 332 8.23 -3.18 19.01
CA ILE A 332 8.67 -1.80 18.81
C ILE A 332 7.46 -0.92 18.55
N ALA A 333 7.42 0.26 19.15
CA ALA A 333 6.36 1.24 18.91
C ALA A 333 6.78 2.28 17.87
N GLU A 334 5.94 2.52 16.87
CA GLU A 334 6.17 3.51 15.83
C GLU A 334 5.47 4.84 16.11
N GLY A 335 5.96 5.91 15.47
CA GLY A 335 5.35 7.23 15.63
C GLY A 335 5.45 7.80 17.04
N VAL A 336 6.46 7.42 17.82
CA VAL A 336 6.70 8.02 19.15
C VAL A 336 7.23 9.45 18.97
N GLU A 337 6.42 10.45 19.31
CA GLU A 337 6.74 11.87 19.13
C GLU A 337 7.01 12.60 20.44
N THR A 338 6.51 12.09 21.57
CA THR A 338 6.61 12.75 22.88
C THR A 338 7.16 11.82 23.97
N GLU A 339 7.84 12.40 24.97
CA GLU A 339 8.28 11.65 26.15
C GLU A 339 7.12 11.02 26.93
N ALA A 340 5.93 11.65 26.91
CA ALA A 340 4.74 11.09 27.53
C ALA A 340 4.32 9.77 26.86
N GLN A 341 4.25 9.73 25.52
CA GLN A 341 3.98 8.50 24.76
C GLN A 341 5.02 7.42 25.08
N ARG A 342 6.32 7.79 25.08
CA ARG A 342 7.40 6.85 25.42
C ARG A 342 7.25 6.28 26.82
N ALA A 343 6.97 7.12 27.82
CA ALA A 343 6.79 6.69 29.20
C ALA A 343 5.58 5.75 29.34
N MET A 344 4.44 6.09 28.73
CA MET A 344 3.27 5.22 28.72
C MET A 344 3.57 3.86 28.08
N LEU A 345 4.22 3.84 26.91
CA LEU A 345 4.63 2.60 26.24
C LEU A 345 5.59 1.76 27.10
N GLN A 346 6.53 2.42 27.79
CA GLN A 346 7.45 1.78 28.71
C GLN A 346 6.71 1.12 29.88
N ASP A 347 5.73 1.80 30.47
CA ASP A 347 4.91 1.29 31.56
C ASP A 347 4.04 0.09 31.13
N LEU A 348 3.61 0.05 29.86
CA LEU A 348 2.91 -1.10 29.27
C LEU A 348 3.85 -2.27 28.93
N GLY A 349 5.17 -2.09 29.05
CA GLY A 349 6.20 -3.09 28.81
C GLY A 349 6.84 -3.07 27.42
N CYS A 350 6.66 -2.01 26.62
CA CYS A 350 7.36 -1.83 25.34
C CYS A 350 8.75 -1.21 25.56
N GLY A 351 9.79 -1.90 25.12
CA GLY A 351 11.20 -1.52 25.35
C GLY A 351 11.96 -1.06 24.11
N ALA A 352 11.30 -0.87 22.97
CA ALA A 352 11.91 -0.35 21.75
C ALA A 352 10.99 0.67 21.07
N TYR A 353 11.58 1.71 20.50
CA TYR A 353 10.84 2.85 19.98
C TYR A 353 11.41 3.34 18.65
N GLN A 354 10.53 3.86 17.82
CA GLN A 354 10.84 4.58 16.59
C GLN A 354 9.89 5.77 16.46
N GLY A 355 10.41 6.94 16.11
CA GLY A 355 9.57 8.13 15.94
C GLY A 355 10.34 9.43 16.02
N TYR A 356 9.64 10.55 15.82
CA TYR A 356 10.25 11.88 15.73
C TYR A 356 10.82 12.40 17.06
N LEU A 357 10.46 11.78 18.18
CA LEU A 357 11.14 12.03 19.46
C LEU A 357 12.65 11.78 19.34
N PHE A 358 13.05 10.76 18.58
CA PHE A 358 14.44 10.31 18.42
C PHE A 358 15.11 10.82 17.13
N GLY A 359 14.40 11.64 16.35
CA GLY A 359 14.87 12.20 15.09
C GLY A 359 13.98 11.83 13.90
N LYS A 360 13.89 12.75 12.94
CA LYS A 360 13.21 12.49 11.67
C LYS A 360 14.09 11.60 10.77
N PRO A 361 13.49 10.87 9.81
CA PRO A 361 14.24 10.22 8.75
C PRO A 361 15.26 11.17 8.12
N CYS A 362 16.52 10.75 8.01
CA CYS A 362 17.62 11.59 7.54
C CYS A 362 18.52 10.83 6.56
N ALA A 363 19.38 11.55 5.83
CA ALA A 363 20.38 10.92 4.98
C ALA A 363 21.45 10.20 5.83
N LEU A 364 22.15 9.22 5.25
CA LEU A 364 23.15 8.41 5.96
C LEU A 364 24.22 9.26 6.67
N GLN A 365 24.66 10.35 6.03
CA GLN A 365 25.68 11.26 6.55
C GLN A 365 25.26 11.97 7.84
N ASP A 366 23.96 12.14 8.06
CA ASP A 366 23.40 12.85 9.22
C ASP A 366 23.02 11.88 10.35
N LEU A 367 22.93 10.57 10.07
CA LEU A 367 22.41 9.56 10.99
C LEU A 367 23.19 9.50 12.31
N PHE A 368 24.52 9.59 12.24
CA PHE A 368 25.41 9.45 13.40
C PHE A 368 25.91 10.78 13.96
N ILE A 369 25.42 11.91 13.45
CA ILE A 369 25.74 13.21 14.03
C ILE A 369 24.96 13.35 15.35
N GLU A 370 25.68 13.50 16.46
CA GLU A 370 25.06 13.86 17.74
C GLU A 370 24.47 15.27 17.61
N THR A 371 23.15 15.38 17.50
CA THR A 371 22.47 16.66 17.68
C THR A 371 22.60 17.04 19.16
N GLN A 372 23.60 17.86 19.48
CA GLN A 372 23.80 18.44 20.82
C GLN A 372 22.68 19.42 21.24
N GLU A 373 21.70 19.69 20.38
CA GLU A 373 20.65 20.68 20.64
C GLU A 373 19.32 20.01 21.01
N ARG A 374 19.14 19.66 22.29
CA ARG A 374 17.80 19.47 22.93
C ARG A 374 17.88 19.35 24.45
N ARG A 375 18.79 20.10 25.07
CA ARG A 375 18.78 20.37 26.52
C ARG A 375 18.85 21.89 26.73
N SER A 376 17.74 22.56 26.48
CA SER A 376 17.50 23.96 26.87
C SER A 376 16.08 24.08 27.39
#